data_AF-A0A3C0GDR2-F1
#
_entry.id   AF-A0A3C0GDR2-F1
#
_cell.length_a   1.000
_cell.length_b   1.000
_cell.length_c   1.000
_cell.angle_alpha   90.00
_cell.angle_beta   90.00
_cell.angle_gamma   90.00
#
_symmetry.space_group_name_H-M   'P 1'
#
loop_
_entity.id
_entity.type
_entity.pdbx_description
1 polymer ?
#
loop_
_entity_poly.entity_id
_entity_poly.type
_entity_poly.pdbx_seq_one_letter_code
_entity_poly.pdbx_strand_id
1 'polypeptide(L)'
;SQDPGSKSKGGFYSITKDTGFDKKFKDVAFSLKEGEVSEPFETVFGYHIIYIEKIRGQELDLRHILIQPEISQNVLDEAKAELDTIRKKIMDGEFTFAEAALNFSDEKETKFDGGLLRNPINFDSKFELTKMDPTLYNQVQNLKDNEITYPVLEEDPRGGAP
;
A
#
# COMPACT_ATOMS: atom_id res chain seq x y z
N SER A 1 3.25 -4.89 19.22
CA SER A 1 2.70 -4.79 17.86
C SER A 1 2.95 -3.40 17.33
N GLN A 2 3.39 -3.28 16.08
CA GLN A 2 3.57 -2.00 15.38
C GLN A 2 2.29 -1.53 14.68
N ASP A 3 1.20 -2.32 14.67
CA ASP A 3 -0.11 -1.90 14.16
C ASP A 3 -0.74 -0.78 15.03
N PRO A 4 -0.88 0.46 14.53
CA PRO A 4 -1.42 1.57 15.30
C PRO A 4 -2.87 1.34 15.80
N GLY A 5 -3.69 0.59 15.06
CA GLY A 5 -5.11 0.39 15.35
C GLY A 5 -5.39 -0.53 16.55
N SER A 6 -4.47 -1.45 16.84
CA SER A 6 -4.60 -2.40 17.95
C SER A 6 -3.50 -2.31 19.00
N LYS A 7 -2.41 -1.56 18.75
CA LYS A 7 -1.27 -1.43 19.68
C LYS A 7 -1.69 -1.05 21.09
N SER A 8 -2.60 -0.08 21.24
CA SER A 8 -3.12 0.37 22.54
C SER A 8 -4.01 -0.67 23.24
N LYS A 9 -4.57 -1.63 22.50
CA LYS A 9 -5.41 -2.73 23.01
C LYS A 9 -4.63 -4.05 23.15
N GLY A 10 -3.30 -4.00 23.04
CA GLY A 10 -2.44 -5.18 23.10
C GLY A 10 -2.63 -6.12 21.91
N GLY A 11 -2.85 -5.56 20.71
CA GLY A 11 -3.02 -6.34 19.48
C GLY A 11 -4.43 -6.88 19.26
N PHE A 12 -5.40 -6.53 20.10
CA PHE A 12 -6.74 -7.11 20.06
C PHE A 12 -7.61 -6.58 18.91
N TYR A 13 -8.25 -7.49 18.19
CA TYR A 13 -9.35 -7.23 17.25
C TYR A 13 -10.46 -8.26 17.41
N SER A 14 -11.69 -7.82 17.12
CA SER A 14 -12.82 -8.70 16.86
C SER A 14 -13.15 -8.58 15.38
N ILE A 15 -13.07 -9.69 14.64
CA ILE A 15 -13.19 -9.70 13.18
C ILE A 15 -14.25 -10.68 12.70
N THR A 16 -14.82 -10.39 11.54
CA THR A 16 -15.69 -11.26 10.75
C THR A 16 -15.13 -11.40 9.34
N LYS A 17 -15.75 -12.25 8.51
CA LYS A 17 -15.34 -12.39 7.09
C LYS A 17 -15.48 -11.10 6.29
N ASP A 18 -16.43 -10.25 6.68
CA ASP A 18 -16.74 -8.97 6.05
C ASP A 18 -15.83 -7.82 6.53
N THR A 19 -15.02 -8.05 7.58
CA THR A 19 -14.04 -7.05 8.02
C THR A 19 -13.04 -6.78 6.89
N GLY A 20 -12.76 -5.50 6.64
CA GLY A 20 -11.85 -5.01 5.60
C GLY A 20 -10.38 -5.22 5.93
N PHE A 21 -9.99 -6.46 6.27
CA PHE A 21 -8.62 -6.85 6.53
C PHE A 21 -8.01 -7.57 5.32
N ASP A 22 -6.68 -7.60 5.27
CA ASP A 22 -5.93 -8.34 4.27
C ASP A 22 -6.43 -9.79 4.14
N LYS A 23 -6.51 -10.27 2.90
CA LYS A 23 -7.07 -11.59 2.60
C LYS A 23 -6.28 -12.69 3.30
N LYS A 24 -4.95 -12.63 3.25
CA LYS A 24 -4.08 -13.65 3.85
C LYS A 24 -4.15 -13.60 5.37
N PHE A 25 -4.25 -12.41 5.97
CA PHE A 25 -4.52 -12.27 7.39
C PHE A 25 -5.81 -12.98 7.81
N LYS A 26 -6.91 -12.76 7.08
CA LYS A 26 -8.18 -13.44 7.34
C LYS A 26 -8.08 -14.94 7.13
N ASP A 27 -7.48 -15.39 6.03
CA ASP A 27 -7.33 -16.81 5.73
C ASP A 27 -6.59 -17.55 6.85
N VAL A 28 -5.51 -16.96 7.39
CA VAL A 28 -4.81 -17.52 8.55
C VAL A 28 -5.69 -17.47 9.79
N ALA A 29 -6.26 -16.32 10.14
CA ALA A 29 -7.09 -16.16 11.35
C ALA A 29 -8.24 -17.17 11.43
N PHE A 30 -8.95 -17.37 10.32
CA PHE A 30 -10.09 -18.30 10.24
C PHE A 30 -9.67 -19.77 10.08
N SER A 31 -8.38 -20.07 9.88
CA SER A 31 -7.85 -21.44 9.86
C SER A 31 -7.49 -21.98 11.25
N LEU A 32 -7.25 -21.08 12.21
CA LEU A 32 -6.82 -21.39 13.57
C LEU A 32 -7.99 -21.77 14.47
N LYS A 33 -7.71 -22.57 15.51
CA LYS A 33 -8.67 -22.90 16.56
C LYS A 33 -8.55 -21.95 17.74
N GLU A 34 -9.58 -21.95 18.58
CA GLU A 34 -9.55 -21.21 19.85
C GLU A 34 -8.35 -21.64 20.71
N GLY A 35 -7.57 -20.67 21.19
CA GLY A 35 -6.35 -20.90 21.95
C GLY A 35 -5.10 -21.19 21.11
N GLU A 36 -5.20 -21.20 19.78
CA GLU A 36 -4.07 -21.47 18.88
C GLU A 36 -3.31 -20.20 18.50
N VAL A 37 -1.99 -20.34 18.32
CA VAL A 37 -1.09 -19.30 17.81
C VAL A 37 -0.64 -19.70 16.40
N SER A 38 -0.68 -18.78 15.45
CA SER A 38 -0.20 -19.02 14.09
C SER A 38 1.32 -19.10 14.02
N GLU A 39 1.81 -19.83 13.03
CA GLU A 39 3.18 -19.59 12.54
C GLU A 39 3.32 -18.16 12.00
N PRO A 40 4.52 -17.56 12.00
CA PRO A 40 4.75 -16.26 11.39
C PRO A 40 4.40 -16.27 9.90
N PHE A 41 3.61 -15.28 9.46
CA PHE A 41 3.23 -15.14 8.05
C PHE A 41 3.33 -13.69 7.60
N GLU A 42 3.64 -13.52 6.32
CA GLU A 42 3.83 -12.20 5.70
C GLU A 42 2.54 -11.71 5.06
N THR A 43 2.20 -10.45 5.29
CA THR A 43 1.24 -9.68 4.47
C THR A 43 1.98 -8.48 3.88
N VAL A 44 1.29 -7.67 3.08
CA VAL A 44 1.84 -6.40 2.58
C VAL A 44 2.37 -5.51 3.72
N PHE A 45 1.70 -5.55 4.88
CA PHE A 45 2.04 -4.73 6.04
C PHE A 45 3.30 -5.18 6.78
N GLY A 46 3.80 -6.40 6.52
CA GLY A 46 4.93 -7.01 7.20
C GLY A 46 4.62 -8.40 7.74
N TYR A 47 5.31 -8.79 8.81
CA TYR A 47 5.16 -10.11 9.43
C TYR A 47 4.18 -10.09 10.59
N HIS A 48 3.30 -11.09 10.62
CA HIS A 48 2.26 -11.25 11.62
C HIS A 48 2.37 -12.57 12.37
N ILE A 49 1.99 -12.53 13.64
CA ILE A 49 1.60 -13.69 14.44
C ILE A 49 0.20 -13.41 14.98
N ILE A 50 -0.71 -14.39 14.90
CA ILE A 50 -2.07 -14.30 15.42
C ILE A 50 -2.23 -15.28 16.59
N TYR A 51 -2.97 -14.87 17.62
CA TYR A 51 -3.48 -15.72 18.68
C TYR A 51 -5.01 -15.60 18.75
N ILE A 52 -5.73 -16.72 18.71
CA ILE A 52 -7.20 -16.70 18.82
C ILE A 52 -7.61 -16.78 20.29
N GLU A 53 -8.24 -15.73 20.81
CA GLU A 53 -8.78 -15.74 22.17
C GLU A 53 -10.12 -16.47 22.25
N LYS A 54 -11.02 -16.22 21.29
CA LYS A 54 -12.36 -16.76 21.33
C LYS A 54 -13.01 -16.84 19.95
N ILE A 55 -13.75 -17.92 19.71
CA ILE A 55 -14.56 -18.10 18.49
C ILE A 55 -16.05 -18.05 18.84
N ARG A 56 -16.80 -17.15 18.21
CA ARG A 56 -18.24 -16.95 18.44
C ARG A 56 -19.02 -17.03 17.12
N GLY A 57 -19.26 -18.26 16.67
CA GLY A 57 -19.95 -18.48 15.40
C GLY A 57 -19.10 -17.99 14.22
N GLN A 58 -19.45 -16.82 13.66
CA GLN A 58 -18.71 -16.19 12.55
C GLN A 58 -17.77 -15.05 12.98
N GLU A 59 -17.75 -14.73 14.27
CA GLU A 59 -16.90 -13.69 14.87
C GLU A 59 -15.68 -14.33 15.56
N LEU A 60 -14.50 -13.74 15.36
CA LEU A 60 -13.24 -14.14 15.99
C LEU A 60 -12.68 -13.00 16.83
N ASP A 61 -12.50 -13.25 18.12
CA ASP A 61 -11.67 -12.41 18.96
C ASP A 61 -10.23 -12.91 18.91
N LEU A 62 -9.32 -12.05 18.47
CA LEU A 62 -7.92 -12.39 18.28
C LEU A 62 -7.00 -11.31 18.79
N ARG A 63 -5.76 -11.68 19.04
CA ARG A 63 -4.63 -10.76 19.15
C ARG A 63 -3.69 -10.99 17.99
N HIS A 64 -3.05 -9.92 17.53
CA HIS A 64 -1.95 -10.05 16.59
C HIS A 64 -0.75 -9.19 16.96
N ILE A 65 0.41 -9.66 16.53
CA ILE A 65 1.67 -8.92 16.59
C ILE A 65 2.10 -8.67 15.15
N LEU A 66 2.10 -7.42 14.74
CA LEU A 66 2.70 -6.97 13.49
C LEU A 66 4.10 -6.42 13.73
N ILE A 67 5.05 -6.85 12.89
CA ILE A 67 6.37 -6.25 12.71
C ILE A 67 6.49 -5.82 11.25
N GLN A 68 6.59 -4.52 11.04
CA GLN A 68 6.83 -3.89 9.76
C GLN A 68 8.35 -3.80 9.52
N PRO A 69 8.84 -4.12 8.31
CA PRO A 69 10.24 -3.89 7.99
C PRO A 69 10.53 -2.38 8.03
N GLU A 70 11.60 -1.99 8.73
CA GLU A 70 12.08 -0.61 8.70
C GLU A 70 12.89 -0.40 7.42
N ILE A 71 12.44 0.53 6.57
CA ILE A 71 13.22 0.96 5.42
C ILE A 71 14.22 2.00 5.91
N SER A 72 15.52 1.70 5.76
CA SER A 72 16.57 2.64 6.16
C SER A 72 16.54 3.90 5.28
N GLN A 73 16.94 5.04 5.84
CA GLN A 73 17.00 6.31 5.10
C GLN A 73 17.84 6.20 3.82
N ASN A 74 18.94 5.45 3.85
CA ASN A 74 19.80 5.24 2.68
C ASN A 74 19.04 4.60 1.51
N VAL A 75 18.16 3.63 1.80
CA VAL A 75 17.35 2.96 0.76
C VAL A 75 16.32 3.93 0.17
N LEU A 76 15.73 4.80 1.00
CA LEU A 76 14.83 5.85 0.52
C LEU A 76 15.56 6.87 -0.36
N ASP A 77 16.78 7.24 0.03
CA ASP A 77 17.62 8.18 -0.73
C ASP A 77 18.06 7.58 -2.07
N GLU A 78 18.38 6.28 -2.11
CA GLU A 78 18.69 5.54 -3.34
C GLU A 78 17.48 5.49 -4.28
N ALA A 79 16.29 5.12 -3.78
CA ALA A 79 15.06 5.10 -4.56
C ALA A 79 14.70 6.49 -5.12
N LYS A 80 14.89 7.53 -4.31
CA LYS A 80 14.71 8.92 -4.75
C LYS A 80 15.68 9.29 -5.88
N ALA A 81 16.96 8.94 -5.74
CA ALA A 81 17.98 9.21 -6.75
C ALA A 81 17.71 8.46 -8.07
N GLU A 82 17.17 7.25 -7.98
CA GLU A 82 16.71 6.49 -9.15
C GLU A 82 15.55 7.21 -9.87
N LEU A 83 14.52 7.64 -9.14
CA LEU A 83 13.40 8.39 -9.71
C LEU A 83 13.85 9.73 -10.31
N ASP A 84 14.80 10.44 -9.67
CA ASP A 84 15.39 11.67 -10.22
C ASP A 84 16.11 11.38 -11.56
N THR A 85 16.79 10.25 -11.66
CA THR A 85 17.46 9.81 -12.89
C THR A 85 16.45 9.47 -13.99
N ILE A 86 15.39 8.74 -13.67
CA ILE A 86 14.30 8.41 -14.60
C ILE A 86 13.63 9.68 -15.10
N ARG A 87 13.29 10.60 -14.18
CA ARG A 87 12.71 11.91 -14.52
C ARG A 87 13.58 12.67 -15.50
N LYS A 88 14.90 12.73 -15.26
CA LYS A 88 15.84 13.39 -16.16
C LYS A 88 15.82 12.76 -17.55
N LYS A 89 15.86 11.44 -17.65
CA LYS A 89 15.79 10.73 -18.94
C LYS A 89 14.49 11.00 -19.69
N ILE A 90 13.36 11.13 -18.99
CA ILE A 90 12.08 11.51 -19.63
C ILE A 90 12.15 12.95 -20.14
N MET A 91 12.69 13.88 -19.35
CA MET A 91 12.86 15.28 -19.76
C MET A 91 13.84 15.46 -20.93
N ASP A 92 14.89 14.65 -20.97
CA ASP A 92 15.89 14.64 -22.04
C ASP A 92 15.38 13.89 -23.31
N GLY A 93 14.18 13.28 -23.24
CA GLY A 93 13.54 12.59 -24.35
C GLY A 93 14.09 11.21 -24.66
N GLU A 94 14.90 10.63 -23.76
CA GLU A 94 15.41 9.26 -23.89
C GLU A 94 14.31 8.21 -23.69
N PHE A 95 13.30 8.54 -22.88
CA PHE A 95 12.10 7.72 -22.64
C PHE A 95 10.84 8.59 -22.68
N THR A 96 9.75 8.04 -23.19
CA THR A 96 8.42 8.55 -22.86
C THR A 96 8.05 8.16 -21.42
N PHE A 97 7.11 8.89 -20.81
CA PHE A 97 6.61 8.52 -19.48
C PHE A 97 6.04 7.11 -19.46
N ALA A 98 5.33 6.71 -20.52
CA ALA A 98 4.76 5.38 -20.66
C ALA A 98 5.83 4.28 -20.71
N GLU A 99 6.93 4.51 -21.43
CA GLU A 99 8.08 3.57 -21.45
C GLU A 99 8.78 3.51 -20.09
N ALA A 100 8.95 4.64 -19.42
CA ALA A 100 9.50 4.66 -18.08
C ALA A 100 8.62 3.89 -17.10
N ALA A 101 7.30 4.07 -17.15
CA ALA A 101 6.35 3.33 -16.34
C ALA A 101 6.42 1.82 -16.61
N LEU A 102 6.46 1.41 -17.88
CA LEU A 102 6.55 0.00 -18.26
C LEU A 102 7.83 -0.68 -17.71
N ASN A 103 8.97 0.01 -17.82
CA ASN A 103 10.28 -0.56 -17.49
C ASN A 103 10.64 -0.46 -16.01
N PHE A 104 10.25 0.62 -15.33
CA PHE A 104 10.74 0.94 -13.98
C PHE A 104 9.65 0.99 -12.90
N SER A 105 8.36 1.04 -13.26
CA SER A 105 7.31 1.09 -12.25
C SER A 105 7.11 -0.27 -11.58
N ASP A 106 7.08 -0.27 -10.25
CA ASP A 106 6.65 -1.39 -9.42
C ASP A 106 5.11 -1.52 -9.37
N GLU A 107 4.39 -0.52 -9.90
CA GLU A 107 2.93 -0.52 -9.96
C GLU A 107 2.40 -1.47 -11.03
N LYS A 108 2.04 -2.69 -10.65
CA LYS A 108 1.63 -3.73 -11.59
C LYS A 108 0.33 -3.39 -12.31
N GLU A 109 -0.58 -2.66 -11.67
CA GLU A 109 -1.89 -2.36 -12.26
C GLU A 109 -1.78 -1.37 -13.42
N THR A 110 -0.89 -0.38 -13.31
CA THR A 110 -0.81 0.74 -14.26
C THR A 110 0.45 0.72 -15.12
N LYS A 111 1.50 -0.05 -14.77
CA LYS A 111 2.75 -0.08 -15.56
C LYS A 111 2.54 -0.46 -17.03
N PHE A 112 1.60 -1.37 -17.31
CA PHE A 112 1.28 -1.79 -18.69
C PHE A 112 0.38 -0.80 -19.43
N ASP A 113 -0.29 0.10 -18.69
CA ASP A 113 -1.11 1.19 -19.21
C ASP A 113 -0.33 2.53 -19.26
N GLY A 114 1.01 2.47 -19.20
CA GLY A 114 1.87 3.65 -19.25
C GLY A 114 1.81 4.55 -18.00
N GLY A 115 1.39 3.99 -16.86
CA GLY A 115 1.25 4.72 -15.59
C GLY A 115 -0.04 5.54 -15.47
N LEU A 116 -1.03 5.30 -16.33
CA LEU A 116 -2.31 5.99 -16.26
C LEU A 116 -3.14 5.48 -15.08
N LEU A 117 -3.45 6.38 -14.14
CA LEU A 117 -4.34 6.08 -13.03
C LEU A 117 -5.78 5.89 -13.53
N ARG A 118 -6.50 4.95 -12.92
CA ARG A 118 -7.92 4.70 -13.20
C ARG A 118 -8.78 5.26 -12.08
N ASN A 119 -9.82 5.99 -12.46
CA ASN A 119 -10.77 6.54 -11.51
C ASN A 119 -11.57 5.40 -10.86
N PRO A 120 -11.58 5.28 -9.52
CA PRO A 120 -12.21 4.15 -8.84
C PRO A 120 -13.74 4.15 -8.95
N ILE A 121 -14.36 5.26 -9.36
CA ILE A 121 -15.82 5.39 -9.45
C ILE A 121 -16.34 4.92 -10.82
N ASN A 122 -15.68 5.32 -11.90
CA ASN A 122 -16.16 5.11 -13.27
C ASN A 122 -15.17 4.36 -14.18
N PHE A 123 -14.00 3.99 -13.66
CA PHE A 123 -12.92 3.30 -14.37
C PHE A 123 -12.35 4.04 -15.58
N ASP A 124 -12.64 5.33 -15.74
CA ASP A 124 -12.03 6.18 -16.77
C ASP A 124 -10.65 6.69 -16.31
N SER A 125 -9.84 7.13 -17.25
CA SER A 125 -8.54 7.80 -17.04
C SER A 125 -8.67 9.26 -16.57
N LYS A 126 -9.89 9.78 -16.48
CA LYS A 126 -10.19 11.16 -16.11
C LYS A 126 -10.64 11.28 -14.66
N PHE A 127 -10.05 12.25 -13.98
CA PHE A 127 -10.34 12.56 -12.59
C PHE A 127 -10.94 13.97 -12.50
N GLU A 128 -12.07 14.09 -11.81
CA GLU A 128 -12.58 15.39 -11.40
C GLU A 128 -11.73 15.90 -10.23
N LEU A 129 -11.08 17.06 -10.39
CA LEU A 129 -10.21 17.66 -9.37
C LEU A 129 -10.87 17.73 -7.97
N THR A 130 -12.17 18.01 -7.92
CA THR A 130 -12.95 18.13 -6.67
C THR A 130 -13.24 16.79 -5.98
N LYS A 131 -13.07 15.67 -6.68
CA LYS A 131 -13.30 14.30 -6.17
C LYS A 131 -12.02 13.49 -6.04
N MET A 132 -10.85 14.11 -6.28
CA MET A 132 -9.56 13.48 -6.06
C MET A 132 -9.24 13.40 -4.56
N ASP A 133 -8.36 12.47 -4.21
CA ASP A 133 -7.75 12.45 -2.90
C ASP A 133 -6.99 13.77 -2.64
N PRO A 134 -7.10 14.40 -1.44
CA PRO A 134 -6.43 15.66 -1.14
C PRO A 134 -4.91 15.64 -1.33
N THR A 135 -4.24 14.52 -1.10
CA THR A 135 -2.78 14.41 -1.28
C THR A 135 -2.43 14.50 -2.76
N LEU A 136 -3.07 13.69 -3.59
CA LEU A 136 -2.89 13.70 -5.04
C LEU A 136 -3.28 15.06 -5.64
N TYR A 137 -4.43 15.61 -5.24
CA TYR A 137 -4.87 16.94 -5.67
C TYR A 137 -3.81 18.00 -5.40
N ASN A 138 -3.21 18.02 -4.20
CA ASN A 138 -2.20 19.00 -3.85
C ASN A 138 -0.92 18.88 -4.69
N GLN A 139 -0.57 17.67 -5.12
CA GLN A 139 0.57 17.42 -5.98
C GLN A 139 0.31 17.87 -7.42
N VAL A 140 -0.92 17.73 -7.94
CA VAL A 140 -1.22 17.98 -9.35
C VAL A 140 -1.81 19.36 -9.65
N GLN A 141 -2.44 20.05 -8.69
CA GLN A 141 -3.22 21.27 -8.96
C GLN A 141 -2.41 22.43 -9.58
N ASN A 142 -1.10 22.47 -9.35
CA ASN A 142 -0.21 23.54 -9.82
C ASN A 142 0.66 23.10 -11.01
N LEU A 143 0.50 21.87 -11.50
CA LEU A 143 1.26 21.36 -12.63
C LEU A 143 0.73 21.93 -13.94
N LYS A 144 1.64 22.32 -14.82
CA LYS A 144 1.31 22.71 -16.19
C LYS A 144 1.22 21.48 -17.09
N ASP A 145 0.66 21.67 -18.28
CA ASP A 145 0.61 20.65 -19.32
C ASP A 145 2.02 20.09 -19.59
N ASN A 146 2.15 18.75 -19.54
CA ASN A 146 3.40 17.99 -19.70
C ASN A 146 4.49 18.25 -18.65
N GLU A 147 4.16 18.87 -17.52
CA GLU A 147 5.09 19.02 -16.41
C GLU A 147 5.20 17.72 -15.60
N ILE A 148 6.43 17.33 -15.28
CA ILE A 148 6.71 16.14 -14.46
C ILE A 148 7.16 16.60 -13.08
N THR A 149 6.47 16.12 -12.05
CA THR A 149 6.78 16.36 -10.63
C THR A 149 8.18 15.88 -10.25
N TYR A 150 8.66 16.33 -9.10
CA TYR A 150 9.80 15.68 -8.44
C TYR A 150 9.35 14.42 -7.71
N PRO A 151 10.26 13.48 -7.41
CA PRO A 151 9.93 12.30 -6.60
C PRO A 151 9.33 12.73 -5.26
N VAL A 152 8.16 12.18 -4.94
CA VAL A 152 7.46 12.40 -3.67
C VAL A 152 7.48 11.09 -2.90
N LEU A 153 7.82 11.16 -1.62
CA LEU A 153 7.66 10.04 -0.71
C LEU A 153 6.18 9.95 -0.33
N GLU A 154 5.53 8.87 -0.71
CA GLU A 154 4.19 8.52 -0.25
C GLU A 154 4.31 7.58 0.95
N GLU A 155 3.90 8.04 2.13
CA GLU A 155 3.74 7.19 3.30
C GLU A 155 2.40 6.46 3.17
N ASP A 156 2.36 5.27 2.57
CA ASP A 156 1.11 4.49 2.56
C ASP A 156 0.83 3.99 3.99
N PRO A 157 -0.23 4.45 4.67
CA PRO A 157 -0.63 3.93 5.98
C PRO A 157 -1.06 2.45 5.88
N ARG A 158 -1.32 1.98 4.66
CA ARG A 158 -1.45 0.58 4.29
C ARG A 158 -0.10 0.15 3.73
N GLY A 159 0.80 -0.38 4.56
CA GLY A 159 2.11 -0.78 4.04
C GLY A 159 1.98 -1.73 2.84
N GLY A 160 2.20 -1.24 1.61
CA GLY A 160 2.23 -1.99 0.34
C GLY A 160 1.14 -1.62 -0.67
N ALA A 161 1.57 -1.25 -1.88
CA ALA A 161 0.79 -0.76 -3.03
C ALA A 161 -0.12 -1.83 -3.71
N PRO A 162 -0.98 -1.41 -4.65
CA PRO A 162 -2.44 -1.31 -4.60
C PRO A 162 -3.21 -2.63 -4.83
#